data_AF-C6M545-F1
#
_entry.id   AF-C6M545-F1
#
_cell.length_a   1.000
_cell.length_b   1.000
_cell.length_c   1.000
_cell.angle_alpha   90.00
_cell.angle_beta   90.00
_cell.angle_gamma   90.00
#
_symmetry.space_group_name_H-M   'P 1'
#
loop_
_entity.id
_entity.type
_entity.pdbx_description
1 polymer ?
#
loop_
_entity_poly.entity_id
_entity_poly.type
_entity_poly.pdbx_seq_one_letter_code
_entity_poly.pdbx_strand_id
1 'polypeptide(L)'
;MKKIFLMLLAMQVSPFVLADGLNAINDPVMNPCIQRPDLAGCSGNSQSGGQARRVINIPTRWGAIYYNAANQAIGYSENNTKGYHSANKEALANCIKAGGGKNPLDRNGEGCSLMTEYRNMCGAIVLGGAGGKYRAAAKNADSIAEAEQKAISACEAGQSFKCTVRYSGCSRHPDYLRY
;
A
#
# COMPACT_ATOMS: atom_id res chain seq x y z
N MET A 1 -28.55 57.70 46.95
CA MET A 1 -28.14 59.11 46.77
C MET A 1 -26.85 59.12 45.98
N LYS A 2 -26.88 59.27 44.64
CA LYS A 2 -26.81 60.51 43.85
C LYS A 2 -25.41 61.17 43.83
N LYS A 3 -24.59 60.68 42.89
CA LYS A 3 -23.73 61.39 41.91
C LYS A 3 -23.01 62.68 42.37
N ILE A 4 -21.69 62.73 42.21
CA ILE A 4 -20.98 63.88 41.61
C ILE A 4 -19.77 63.36 40.81
N PHE A 5 -19.76 63.79 39.54
CA PHE A 5 -18.69 63.71 38.55
C PHE A 5 -17.61 64.73 38.89
N LEU A 6 -16.32 64.42 38.70
CA LEU A 6 -15.31 65.43 38.40
C LEU A 6 -14.16 64.82 37.59
N MET A 7 -14.25 65.05 36.29
CA MET A 7 -13.14 65.05 35.34
C MET A 7 -12.12 66.12 35.77
N LEU A 8 -10.85 65.75 35.88
CA LEU A 8 -9.73 66.69 35.77
C LEU A 8 -8.70 66.11 34.82
N LEU A 9 -8.72 66.70 33.63
CA LEU A 9 -7.80 66.54 32.52
C LEU A 9 -6.46 67.17 32.91
N ALA A 10 -5.43 66.36 33.12
CA ALA A 10 -4.04 66.84 33.18
C ALA A 10 -3.22 66.07 32.14
N MET A 11 -3.22 66.60 30.91
CA MET A 11 -2.14 66.36 29.97
C MET A 11 -0.86 66.91 30.59
N GLN A 12 0.15 66.06 30.81
CA GLN A 12 1.55 66.44 30.54
C GLN A 12 2.52 65.25 30.58
N VAL A 13 3.17 65.07 29.41
CA VAL A 13 4.47 64.45 29.10
C VAL A 13 4.73 63.01 29.54
N SER A 14 4.46 62.09 28.62
CA SER A 14 5.15 60.80 28.53
C SER A 14 6.63 61.04 28.22
N PRO A 15 7.59 60.56 29.05
CA PRO A 15 8.90 60.25 28.52
C PRO A 15 8.73 58.97 27.71
N PHE A 16 8.94 59.08 26.39
CA PHE A 16 9.30 57.94 25.57
C PHE A 16 10.55 57.31 26.19
N VAL A 17 10.37 56.23 26.95
CA VAL A 17 11.45 55.31 27.27
C VAL A 17 11.20 54.07 26.43
N LEU A 18 11.83 54.07 25.26
CA LEU A 18 12.29 52.85 24.63
C LEU A 18 13.14 52.10 25.64
N ALA A 19 12.70 50.91 26.03
CA ALA A 19 13.58 49.90 26.60
C ALA A 19 13.08 48.52 26.17
N ASP A 20 13.96 47.81 25.48
CA ASP A 20 13.73 46.57 24.74
C ASP A 20 13.17 45.43 25.61
N GLY A 21 11.89 45.12 25.41
CA GLY A 21 11.25 43.91 25.96
C GLY A 21 11.61 42.63 25.19
N LEU A 22 12.89 42.40 24.88
CA LEU A 22 13.31 41.29 24.00
C LEU A 22 14.47 40.41 24.50
N ASN A 23 14.95 40.55 25.74
CA ASN A 23 16.11 39.77 26.21
C ASN A 23 15.89 38.82 27.39
N ALA A 24 14.66 38.59 27.85
CA ALA A 24 14.41 37.56 28.87
C ALA A 24 14.56 36.11 28.36
N ILE A 25 14.56 35.89 27.03
CA ILE A 25 14.68 34.55 26.41
C ILE A 25 16.15 34.11 26.27
N ASN A 26 17.08 35.07 26.27
CA ASN A 26 18.52 34.85 26.07
C ASN A 26 19.35 35.01 27.36
N ASP A 27 18.70 35.11 28.52
CA ASP A 27 19.41 35.10 29.80
C ASP A 27 19.81 33.66 30.18
N PRO A 28 21.11 33.32 30.22
CA PRO A 28 21.58 31.97 30.53
C PRO A 28 21.29 31.53 31.97
N VAL A 29 20.87 32.45 32.86
CA VAL A 29 20.48 32.13 34.24
C VAL A 29 19.00 31.74 34.33
N MET A 30 18.16 32.27 33.43
CA MET A 30 16.70 32.12 33.50
C MET A 30 16.13 31.12 32.47
N ASN A 31 16.92 30.72 31.46
CA ASN A 31 16.52 29.71 30.49
C ASN A 31 17.10 28.32 30.85
N PRO A 32 16.29 27.40 31.44
CA PRO A 32 16.76 26.08 31.81
C PRO A 32 17.24 25.24 30.62
N CYS A 33 16.85 25.59 29.39
CA CYS A 33 17.26 24.92 28.16
C CYS A 33 18.67 25.30 27.70
N ILE A 34 19.24 26.40 28.19
CA ILE A 34 20.64 26.76 27.94
C ILE A 34 21.56 25.99 28.90
N GLN A 35 21.14 25.84 30.16
CA GLN A 35 21.89 25.14 31.20
C GLN A 35 21.79 23.61 31.08
N ARG A 36 20.65 23.10 30.60
CA ARG A 36 20.34 21.67 30.46
C ARG A 36 19.61 21.41 29.15
N PRO A 37 20.33 21.41 28.01
CA PRO A 37 19.72 21.26 26.68
C PRO A 37 19.06 19.90 26.44
N ASP A 38 19.37 18.93 27.28
CA ASP A 38 18.85 17.56 27.33
C ASP A 38 17.55 17.41 28.16
N LEU A 39 17.07 18.47 28.79
CA LEU A 39 15.83 18.45 29.55
C LEU A 39 14.61 18.29 28.61
N ALA A 40 13.67 17.41 28.98
CA ALA A 40 12.48 17.17 28.18
C ALA A 40 11.68 18.47 27.96
N GLY A 41 11.45 18.84 26.69
CA GLY A 41 10.77 20.08 26.29
C GLY A 41 11.70 21.22 25.87
N CYS A 42 13.02 21.08 26.01
CA CYS A 42 14.00 22.09 25.62
C CYS A 42 14.53 22.00 24.18
N SER A 43 14.16 20.96 23.43
CA SER A 43 14.47 20.85 22.00
C SER A 43 13.50 21.71 21.18
N GLY A 44 13.88 22.96 20.89
CA GLY A 44 13.14 23.79 19.94
C GLY A 44 13.07 23.10 18.58
N ASN A 45 11.87 22.71 18.13
CA ASN A 45 11.48 22.25 16.78
C ASN A 45 12.44 21.34 15.98
N SER A 46 13.41 20.71 16.63
CA SER A 46 14.38 19.80 16.03
C SER A 46 14.37 18.53 16.84
N GLN A 47 13.39 17.69 16.48
CA GLN A 47 13.38 16.26 16.74
C GLN A 47 13.47 15.88 18.22
N SER A 48 12.29 15.82 18.86
CA SER A 48 12.09 14.96 20.03
C SER A 48 12.78 13.61 19.80
N GLY A 49 13.66 13.28 20.74
CA GLY A 49 14.54 12.14 20.65
C GLY A 49 13.82 10.80 20.48
N GLY A 50 14.57 9.85 19.93
CA GLY A 50 14.41 8.44 20.29
C GLY A 50 13.57 7.55 19.39
N GLN A 51 12.98 8.05 18.30
CA GLN A 51 12.51 7.17 17.22
C GLN A 51 13.29 7.47 15.95
N ALA A 52 14.44 6.81 15.81
CA ALA A 52 15.03 6.62 14.49
C ALA A 52 13.91 6.10 13.59
N ARG A 53 13.51 6.85 12.56
CA ARG A 53 12.62 6.37 11.51
C ARG A 53 13.30 5.14 10.92
N ARG A 54 12.95 3.94 11.42
CA ARG A 54 13.42 2.69 10.85
C ARG A 54 12.79 2.60 9.47
N VAL A 55 13.56 2.95 8.45
CA VAL A 55 13.17 2.71 7.07
C VAL A 55 13.22 1.19 6.89
N ILE A 56 12.06 0.55 7.02
CA ILE A 56 11.93 -0.88 6.72
C ILE A 56 11.87 -0.98 5.20
N ASN A 57 12.96 -1.47 4.58
CA ASN A 57 12.96 -1.79 3.17
C ASN A 57 12.21 -3.12 2.96
N ILE A 58 10.89 -3.07 2.79
CA ILE A 58 10.09 -4.26 2.55
C ILE A 58 10.31 -4.70 1.10
N PRO A 59 10.87 -5.90 0.85
CA PRO A 59 11.17 -6.34 -0.50
C PRO A 59 9.88 -6.51 -1.30
N THR A 60 9.89 -6.00 -2.54
CA THR A 60 8.79 -6.22 -3.46
C THR A 60 8.71 -7.69 -3.84
N ARG A 61 7.50 -8.23 -3.83
CA ARG A 61 7.22 -9.59 -4.26
C ARG A 61 6.26 -9.57 -5.44
N TRP A 62 6.54 -10.43 -6.41
CA TRP A 62 5.79 -10.53 -7.65
C TRP A 62 5.13 -11.90 -7.75
N GLY A 63 3.94 -11.91 -8.32
CA GLY A 63 3.23 -13.11 -8.73
C GLY A 63 2.64 -12.95 -10.11
N ALA A 64 2.33 -14.07 -10.74
CA ALA A 64 1.72 -14.13 -12.06
C ALA A 64 0.89 -15.40 -12.16
N ILE A 65 -0.17 -15.34 -12.96
CA ILE A 65 -1.01 -16.51 -13.28
C ILE A 65 -1.10 -16.61 -14.80
N TYR A 66 -0.77 -17.81 -15.30
CA TYR A 66 -0.90 -18.22 -16.69
C TYR A 66 -1.98 -19.29 -16.82
N TYR A 67 -2.65 -19.29 -17.96
CA TYR A 67 -3.70 -20.26 -18.27
C TYR A 67 -3.58 -20.71 -19.72
N ASN A 68 -3.85 -21.99 -19.97
CA ASN A 68 -3.97 -22.53 -21.31
C ASN A 68 -5.41 -23.03 -21.50
N ALA A 69 -6.15 -22.42 -22.44
CA ALA A 69 -7.54 -22.76 -22.66
C ALA A 69 -7.76 -24.11 -23.38
N ALA A 70 -6.76 -24.63 -24.09
CA ALA A 70 -6.86 -25.88 -24.83
C ALA A 70 -6.81 -27.12 -23.92
N ASN A 71 -6.01 -27.08 -22.85
CA ASN A 71 -5.89 -28.17 -21.89
C ASN A 71 -6.26 -27.79 -20.45
N GLN A 72 -6.75 -26.56 -20.25
CA GLN A 72 -7.16 -26.00 -18.96
C GLN A 72 -6.03 -25.95 -17.91
N ALA A 73 -4.78 -25.99 -18.34
CA ALA A 73 -3.64 -25.92 -17.44
C ALA A 73 -3.52 -24.53 -16.81
N ILE A 74 -3.23 -24.49 -15.51
CA ILE A 74 -2.99 -23.26 -14.75
C ILE A 74 -1.57 -23.32 -14.22
N GLY A 75 -0.81 -22.26 -14.45
CA GLY A 75 0.49 -22.05 -13.84
C GLY A 75 0.50 -20.76 -13.06
N TYR A 76 1.17 -20.76 -11.91
CA TYR A 76 1.31 -19.56 -11.11
C TYR A 76 2.70 -19.50 -10.51
N SER A 77 3.11 -18.29 -10.18
CA SER A 77 4.31 -18.02 -9.37
C SER A 77 3.90 -17.15 -8.20
N GLU A 78 4.50 -17.38 -7.04
CA GLU A 78 4.30 -16.55 -5.86
C GLU A 78 5.60 -16.07 -5.27
N ASN A 79 5.53 -14.96 -4.54
CA ASN A 79 6.61 -14.48 -3.68
C ASN A 79 7.95 -14.28 -4.41
N ASN A 80 7.92 -14.04 -5.73
CA ASN A 80 9.13 -13.89 -6.51
C ASN A 80 9.77 -12.52 -6.18
N THR A 81 11.00 -12.56 -5.67
CA THR A 81 11.76 -11.36 -5.26
C THR A 81 12.68 -10.83 -6.36
N LYS A 82 12.86 -11.58 -7.46
CA LYS A 82 13.76 -11.21 -8.56
C LYS A 82 13.12 -10.20 -9.52
N GLY A 83 11.79 -10.16 -9.62
CA GLY A 83 11.05 -9.20 -10.42
C GLY A 83 9.94 -9.82 -11.26
N TYR A 84 9.13 -8.98 -11.90
CA TYR A 84 7.97 -9.42 -12.68
C TYR A 84 8.32 -10.36 -13.83
N HIS A 85 9.43 -10.13 -14.54
CA HIS A 85 9.89 -11.04 -15.60
C HIS A 85 10.21 -12.44 -15.09
N SER A 86 10.84 -12.54 -13.91
CA SER A 86 11.14 -13.85 -13.32
C SER A 86 9.86 -14.55 -12.87
N ALA A 87 8.91 -13.82 -12.29
CA ALA A 87 7.61 -14.35 -11.90
C ALA A 87 6.85 -14.88 -13.12
N ASN A 88 6.79 -14.09 -14.20
CA ASN A 88 6.16 -14.47 -15.46
C ASN A 88 6.79 -15.73 -16.07
N LYS A 89 8.12 -15.81 -16.13
CA LYS A 89 8.83 -16.99 -16.64
C LYS A 89 8.53 -18.25 -15.82
N GLU A 90 8.48 -18.12 -14.50
CA GLU A 90 8.16 -19.20 -13.58
C GLU A 90 6.70 -19.67 -13.73
N ALA A 91 5.74 -18.75 -13.74
CA ALA A 91 4.33 -19.05 -13.93
C ALA A 91 4.04 -19.70 -15.29
N LEU A 92 4.67 -19.22 -16.37
CA LEU A 92 4.59 -19.83 -17.70
C LEU A 92 5.12 -21.26 -17.68
N ALA A 93 6.32 -21.49 -17.14
CA ALA A 93 6.89 -22.83 -17.04
C ALA A 93 6.00 -23.77 -16.21
N ASN A 94 5.43 -23.28 -15.11
CA ASN A 94 4.50 -24.03 -14.28
C ASN A 94 3.21 -24.37 -15.03
N CYS A 95 2.71 -23.47 -15.90
CA CYS A 95 1.52 -23.72 -16.71
C CYS A 95 1.77 -24.86 -17.71
N ILE A 96 2.90 -24.81 -18.42
CA ILE A 96 3.29 -25.87 -19.37
C ILE A 96 3.47 -27.20 -18.64
N LYS A 97 4.11 -27.18 -17.46
CA LYS A 97 4.29 -28.37 -16.62
C LYS A 97 2.94 -28.95 -16.17
N ALA A 98 2.03 -28.11 -15.70
CA ALA A 98 0.67 -28.52 -15.30
C ALA A 98 -0.13 -29.11 -16.48
N GLY A 99 0.14 -28.63 -17.70
CA GLY A 99 -0.40 -29.17 -18.95
C GLY A 99 0.24 -30.48 -19.44
N GLY A 100 0.96 -31.20 -18.56
CA GLY A 100 1.67 -32.43 -18.92
C GLY A 100 2.94 -32.20 -19.75
N GLY A 101 3.57 -31.03 -19.61
CA GLY A 101 4.74 -30.63 -20.40
C GLY A 101 4.40 -30.17 -21.82
N LYS A 102 3.10 -30.06 -22.16
CA LYS A 102 2.63 -29.61 -23.47
C LYS A 102 2.11 -28.18 -23.38
N ASN A 103 2.31 -27.43 -24.46
CA ASN A 103 1.76 -26.09 -24.63
C ASN A 103 0.87 -26.04 -25.89
N PRO A 104 -0.25 -26.77 -25.94
CA PRO A 104 -1.14 -26.77 -27.09
C PRO A 104 -1.76 -25.38 -27.30
N LEU A 105 -2.02 -25.04 -28.57
CA LEU A 105 -2.69 -23.79 -28.91
C LEU A 105 -4.21 -23.97 -28.80
N ASP A 106 -4.89 -22.97 -28.24
CA ASP A 106 -6.33 -22.91 -28.17
C ASP A 106 -6.96 -22.45 -29.50
N ARG A 107 -8.28 -22.26 -29.51
CA ARG A 107 -9.03 -21.80 -30.69
C ARG A 107 -8.60 -20.41 -31.20
N ASN A 108 -7.92 -19.62 -30.38
CA ASN A 108 -7.37 -18.31 -30.72
C ASN A 108 -5.89 -18.40 -31.13
N GLY A 109 -5.29 -19.59 -31.14
CA GLY A 109 -3.87 -19.78 -31.41
C GLY A 109 -2.97 -19.50 -30.21
N GLU A 110 -3.51 -19.42 -29.00
CA GLU A 110 -2.76 -19.10 -27.78
C GLU A 110 -2.49 -20.37 -26.95
N GLY A 111 -1.26 -20.54 -26.48
CA GLY A 111 -0.92 -21.56 -25.50
C GLY A 111 -1.20 -21.08 -24.06
N CYS A 112 -0.30 -21.42 -23.14
CA CYS A 112 -0.21 -20.78 -21.83
C CYS A 112 0.03 -19.28 -22.02
N SER A 113 -0.99 -18.48 -21.76
CA SER A 113 -0.96 -17.02 -21.85
C SER A 113 -1.09 -16.38 -20.47
N LEU A 114 -0.51 -15.18 -20.31
CA LEU A 114 -0.59 -14.41 -19.07
C LEU A 114 -2.02 -13.95 -18.84
N MET A 115 -2.59 -14.32 -17.69
CA MET A 115 -3.93 -13.88 -17.29
C MET A 115 -3.88 -12.67 -16.37
N THR A 116 -2.94 -12.64 -15.42
CA THR A 116 -2.71 -11.50 -14.53
C THR A 116 -1.32 -11.55 -13.92
N GLU A 117 -0.72 -10.38 -13.71
CA GLU A 117 0.48 -10.19 -12.88
C GLU A 117 0.15 -9.29 -11.70
N TYR A 118 0.88 -9.43 -10.60
CA TYR A 118 0.62 -8.63 -9.40
C TYR A 118 1.88 -8.41 -8.57
N ARG A 119 1.93 -7.24 -7.93
CA ARG A 119 3.07 -6.75 -7.14
C ARG A 119 2.64 -6.44 -5.71
N ASN A 120 3.13 -7.18 -4.72
CA ASN A 120 2.74 -7.03 -3.32
C ASN A 120 1.23 -7.24 -3.07
N MET A 121 0.54 -7.97 -3.96
CA MET A 121 -0.90 -8.20 -3.88
C MET A 121 -1.23 -9.70 -3.91
N CYS A 122 -2.52 -10.02 -3.93
CA CYS A 122 -3.03 -11.36 -4.20
C CYS A 122 -3.58 -11.45 -5.62
N GLY A 123 -3.52 -12.65 -6.19
CA GLY A 123 -4.13 -13.00 -7.47
C GLY A 123 -5.04 -14.21 -7.30
N ALA A 124 -6.09 -14.28 -8.11
CA ALA A 124 -6.97 -15.43 -8.20
C ALA A 124 -7.36 -15.71 -9.64
N ILE A 125 -7.59 -16.98 -9.97
CA ILE A 125 -8.14 -17.43 -11.24
C ILE A 125 -9.33 -18.34 -11.00
N VAL A 126 -10.38 -18.09 -11.78
CA VAL A 126 -11.64 -18.83 -11.74
C VAL A 126 -11.94 -19.39 -13.12
N LEU A 127 -12.51 -20.58 -13.15
CA LEU A 127 -12.94 -21.26 -14.36
C LEU A 127 -14.43 -21.57 -14.25
N GLY A 128 -15.17 -21.46 -15.34
CA GLY A 128 -16.58 -21.78 -15.41
C GLY A 128 -16.98 -22.17 -16.83
N GLY A 129 -18.10 -22.86 -16.96
CA GLY A 129 -18.62 -23.24 -18.26
C GLY A 129 -19.92 -24.00 -18.20
N ALA A 130 -20.67 -23.93 -19.29
CA ALA A 130 -21.90 -24.69 -19.53
C ALA A 130 -22.08 -24.92 -21.02
N GLY A 131 -22.61 -26.10 -21.41
CA GLY A 131 -22.96 -26.40 -22.80
C GLY A 131 -21.79 -26.26 -23.79
N GLY A 132 -20.58 -26.70 -23.40
CA GLY A 132 -19.38 -26.63 -24.24
C GLY A 132 -18.72 -25.24 -24.33
N LYS A 133 -19.28 -24.22 -23.68
CA LYS A 133 -18.63 -22.92 -23.51
C LYS A 133 -17.77 -22.95 -22.25
N TYR A 134 -16.51 -22.61 -22.38
CA TYR A 134 -15.57 -22.49 -21.26
C TYR A 134 -15.08 -21.05 -21.15
N ARG A 135 -14.94 -20.56 -19.92
CA ARG A 135 -14.45 -19.22 -19.62
C ARG A 135 -13.54 -19.27 -18.41
N ALA A 136 -12.46 -18.52 -18.49
CA ALA A 136 -11.56 -18.28 -17.38
C ALA A 136 -11.42 -16.77 -17.18
N ALA A 137 -11.26 -16.35 -15.94
CA ALA A 137 -10.87 -14.99 -15.62
C ALA A 137 -9.89 -15.02 -14.45
N ALA A 138 -8.87 -14.17 -14.50
CA ALA A 138 -8.00 -13.94 -13.37
C ALA A 138 -7.95 -12.44 -13.03
N LYS A 139 -7.91 -12.15 -11.73
CA LYS A 139 -7.82 -10.78 -11.21
C LYS A 139 -6.90 -10.74 -10.01
N ASN A 140 -6.39 -9.55 -9.72
CA ASN A 140 -5.58 -9.27 -8.54
C ASN A 140 -6.27 -8.25 -7.64
N ALA A 141 -5.91 -8.26 -6.36
CA ALA A 141 -6.42 -7.34 -5.35
C ALA A 141 -5.58 -7.36 -4.07
N ASP A 142 -5.88 -6.44 -3.16
CA ASP A 142 -5.21 -6.32 -1.87
C ASP A 142 -5.57 -7.44 -0.89
N SER A 143 -6.53 -8.31 -1.20
CA SER A 143 -6.81 -9.52 -0.43
C SER A 143 -7.18 -10.69 -1.34
N ILE A 144 -7.07 -11.92 -0.82
CA ILE A 144 -7.54 -13.12 -1.53
C ILE A 144 -9.02 -13.00 -1.87
N ALA A 145 -9.85 -12.67 -0.86
CA ALA A 145 -11.30 -12.58 -1.03
C ALA A 145 -11.70 -11.58 -2.11
N GLU A 146 -11.06 -10.41 -2.16
CA GLU A 146 -11.34 -9.40 -3.18
C GLU A 146 -10.83 -9.85 -4.57
N ALA A 147 -9.68 -10.53 -4.64
CA ALA A 147 -9.16 -11.05 -5.91
C ALA A 147 -10.09 -12.13 -6.48
N GLU A 148 -10.56 -13.05 -5.64
CA GLU A 148 -11.54 -14.08 -5.98
C GLU A 148 -12.86 -13.45 -6.43
N GLN A 149 -13.40 -12.50 -5.67
CA GLN A 149 -14.65 -11.82 -6.03
C GLN A 149 -14.52 -11.12 -7.40
N LYS A 150 -13.45 -10.36 -7.63
CA LYS A 150 -13.20 -9.70 -8.91
C LYS A 150 -13.08 -10.72 -10.06
N ALA A 151 -12.40 -11.84 -9.83
CA ALA A 151 -12.26 -12.90 -10.83
C ALA A 151 -13.61 -13.55 -11.15
N ILE A 152 -14.41 -13.90 -10.13
CA ILE A 152 -15.76 -14.46 -10.27
C ILE A 152 -16.65 -13.48 -11.05
N SER A 153 -16.72 -12.22 -10.63
CA SER A 153 -17.53 -11.20 -11.32
C SER A 153 -17.14 -11.04 -12.79
N ALA A 154 -15.85 -11.04 -13.11
CA ALA A 154 -15.38 -10.95 -14.50
C ALA A 154 -15.69 -12.21 -15.33
N CYS A 155 -15.69 -13.38 -14.70
CA CYS A 155 -16.01 -14.65 -15.34
C CYS A 155 -17.52 -14.82 -15.59
N GLU A 156 -18.35 -14.48 -14.62
CA GLU A 156 -19.81 -14.64 -14.68
C GLU A 156 -20.52 -13.49 -15.41
N ALA A 157 -19.84 -12.37 -15.69
CA ALA A 157 -20.43 -11.22 -16.37
C ALA A 157 -21.14 -11.61 -17.68
N GLY A 158 -22.46 -11.42 -17.71
CA GLY A 158 -23.31 -11.74 -18.86
C GLY A 158 -23.44 -13.24 -19.15
N GLN A 159 -23.08 -14.11 -18.21
CA GLN A 159 -23.18 -15.56 -18.35
C GLN A 159 -24.27 -16.14 -17.44
N SER A 160 -24.86 -17.25 -17.86
CA SER A 160 -25.84 -18.01 -17.06
C SER A 160 -25.21 -19.06 -16.16
N PHE A 161 -23.90 -19.29 -16.28
CA PHE A 161 -23.16 -20.27 -15.51
C PHE A 161 -22.35 -19.63 -14.39
N LYS A 162 -22.02 -20.43 -13.38
CA LYS A 162 -21.16 -20.05 -12.27
C LYS A 162 -19.70 -20.38 -12.54
N CYS A 163 -18.81 -19.56 -12.00
CA CYS A 163 -17.37 -19.79 -12.05
C CYS A 163 -16.86 -20.16 -10.66
N THR A 164 -15.92 -21.09 -10.62
CA THR A 164 -15.33 -21.58 -9.38
C THR A 164 -13.88 -21.17 -9.31
N VAL A 165 -13.44 -20.73 -8.12
CA VAL A 165 -12.03 -20.45 -7.84
C VAL A 165 -11.24 -21.73 -8.04
N ARG A 166 -10.19 -21.66 -8.85
CA ARG A 166 -9.26 -22.78 -9.08
C ARG A 166 -7.95 -22.57 -8.36
N TYR A 167 -7.55 -21.31 -8.21
CA TYR A 167 -6.37 -20.92 -7.46
C TYR A 167 -6.53 -19.48 -6.98
N SER A 168 -6.02 -19.22 -5.77
CA SER A 168 -5.84 -17.90 -5.22
C SER A 168 -4.62 -17.89 -4.29
N GLY A 169 -3.90 -16.78 -4.26
CA GLY A 169 -2.62 -16.72 -3.57
C GLY A 169 -1.98 -15.34 -3.58
N CYS A 170 -1.01 -15.10 -2.70
CA CYS A 170 -0.45 -13.76 -2.47
C CYS A 170 1.07 -13.72 -2.63
N SER A 171 1.53 -12.68 -3.30
CA SER A 171 2.95 -12.36 -3.43
C SER A 171 3.22 -11.08 -2.67
N ARG A 172 3.25 -11.16 -1.35
CA ARG A 172 3.52 -10.02 -0.47
C ARG A 172 4.36 -10.45 0.71
N HIS A 173 5.21 -9.53 1.19
CA HIS A 173 5.92 -9.72 2.45
C HIS A 173 4.92 -9.71 3.62
N PRO A 174 5.07 -10.57 4.66
CA PRO A 174 4.20 -10.53 5.84
C PRO A 174 4.12 -9.15 6.51
N ASP A 175 5.21 -8.37 6.46
CA ASP A 175 5.24 -7.02 7.04
C ASP A 175 4.38 -5.99 6.28
N TYR A 176 3.89 -6.28 5.08
CA TYR A 176 2.88 -5.44 4.42
C TYR A 176 1.52 -5.48 5.14
N LEU A 177 1.29 -6.40 6.08
CA LEU A 177 0.05 -6.50 6.85
C LEU A 177 0.13 -5.80 8.21
N ARG A 178 1.29 -5.22 8.54
CA ARG A 178 1.57 -4.62 9.85
C ARG A 178 1.33 -3.11 9.92
N TYR A 179 1.11 -2.47 8.77
CA TYR A 179 0.94 -1.02 8.60
C TYR A 179 -0.23 -0.75 7.66
#